data_AF-A0A2N9M2M3-F1
#
_entry.id   AF-A0A2N9M2M3-F1
#
_cell.length_a   1.000
_cell.length_b   1.000
_cell.length_c   1.000
_cell.angle_alpha   90.00
_cell.angle_beta   90.00
_cell.angle_gamma   90.00
#
_symmetry.space_group_name_H-M   'P 1'
#
loop_
_entity.id
_entity.type
_entity.pdbx_description
1 polymer ?
#
loop_
_entity_poly.entity_id
_entity_poly.type
_entity_poly.pdbx_seq_one_letter_code
_entity_poly.pdbx_strand_id
1 'polypeptide(L)'
;MSFHWLKMRITEEQERRSREAQIRERLPRALDELHHALVDCIESYTQAFGAEAAELQLDGGRISIVVREELDGQWQPRATVEIATVEAVPGFQIDSGGEPLVIEVGMLPGDKLFYRDRDRDQYVSMDELTHRALDRAFFPKLRMD
;
A
#
# COMPACT_ATOMS: atom_id res chain seq x y z
N MET A 1 -1.89 -27.68 39.71
CA MET A 1 -2.95 -27.08 38.87
C MET A 1 -2.42 -26.98 37.44
N SER A 2 -3.17 -27.40 36.43
CA SER A 2 -2.75 -27.29 35.02
C SER A 2 -3.41 -26.05 34.41
N PHE A 3 -2.62 -25.06 34.00
CA PHE A 3 -3.11 -23.83 33.36
C PHE A 3 -3.43 -24.09 31.88
N HIS A 4 -4.51 -24.84 31.62
CA HIS A 4 -4.92 -25.22 30.27
C HIS A 4 -5.16 -24.01 29.36
N TRP A 5 -5.79 -22.94 29.88
CA TRP A 5 -6.02 -21.69 29.14
C TRP A 5 -4.71 -21.04 28.68
N LEU A 6 -3.65 -21.09 29.50
CA LEU A 6 -2.36 -20.50 29.17
C LEU A 6 -1.66 -21.30 28.08
N LYS A 7 -1.73 -22.63 28.13
CA LYS A 7 -1.20 -23.50 27.07
C LYS A 7 -1.89 -23.20 25.73
N MET A 8 -3.21 -23.08 25.72
CA MET A 8 -3.99 -22.74 24.53
C MET A 8 -3.60 -21.36 23.97
N ARG A 9 -3.54 -20.32 24.82
CA ARG A 9 -3.12 -18.97 24.38
C ARG A 9 -1.69 -18.93 23.85
N ILE A 10 -0.77 -19.68 24.44
CA ILE A 10 0.61 -19.81 23.94
C ILE A 10 0.61 -20.43 22.54
N THR A 11 -0.16 -21.49 22.31
CA THR A 11 -0.28 -22.13 20.99
C THR A 11 -0.87 -21.17 19.95
N GLU A 12 -1.98 -20.49 20.27
CA GLU A 12 -2.59 -19.49 19.37
C GLU A 12 -1.59 -18.38 18.98
N GLU A 13 -0.84 -17.88 19.97
CA GLU A 13 0.14 -16.82 19.75
C GLU A 13 1.36 -17.31 18.95
N GLN A 14 1.81 -18.54 19.16
CA GLN A 14 2.87 -19.17 18.37
C GLN A 14 2.45 -19.31 16.90
N GLU A 15 1.22 -19.80 16.66
CA GLU A 15 0.68 -19.93 15.30
C GLU A 15 0.54 -18.56 14.62
N ARG A 16 0.02 -17.56 15.34
CA ARG A 16 -0.09 -16.18 14.82
C ARG A 16 1.28 -15.64 14.41
N ARG A 17 2.28 -15.73 15.29
CA ARG A 17 3.65 -15.25 15.00
C ARG A 17 4.28 -16.00 13.83
N SER A 18 4.06 -17.31 13.73
CA SER A 18 4.57 -18.11 12.61
C SER A 18 3.96 -17.66 11.28
N ARG A 19 2.64 -17.43 11.24
CA ARG A 19 1.96 -16.88 10.06
C ARG A 19 2.47 -15.48 9.69
N GLU A 20 2.63 -14.60 10.66
CA GLU A 20 3.14 -13.25 10.41
C GLU A 20 4.58 -13.24 9.91
N ALA A 21 5.44 -14.14 10.42
CA ALA A 21 6.80 -14.30 9.92
C ALA A 21 6.80 -14.73 8.44
N GLN A 22 5.97 -15.72 8.08
CA GLN A 22 5.83 -16.17 6.70
C GLN A 22 5.35 -15.06 5.77
N ILE A 23 4.40 -14.23 6.21
CA ILE A 23 3.91 -13.10 5.40
C ILE A 23 5.01 -12.04 5.26
N ARG A 24 5.76 -11.74 6.33
CA ARG A 24 6.87 -10.77 6.28
C ARG A 24 7.93 -11.15 5.25
N GLU A 25 8.24 -12.43 5.10
CA GLU A 25 9.14 -12.93 4.06
C GLU A 25 8.62 -12.70 2.63
N ARG A 26 7.30 -12.47 2.48
CA ARG A 26 6.66 -12.16 1.19
C ARG A 26 6.40 -10.68 0.97
N LEU A 27 6.55 -9.82 1.98
CA LEU A 27 6.31 -8.38 1.84
C LEU A 27 7.17 -7.72 0.75
N PRO A 28 8.45 -8.07 0.55
CA PRO A 28 9.22 -7.50 -0.56
C PRO A 28 8.57 -7.76 -1.91
N ARG A 29 8.12 -9.00 -2.15
CA ARG A 29 7.40 -9.36 -3.37
C ARG A 29 6.06 -8.63 -3.50
N ALA A 30 5.30 -8.51 -2.40
CA ALA A 30 4.05 -7.77 -2.40
C ALA A 30 4.28 -6.28 -2.75
N LEU A 31 5.37 -5.70 -2.22
CA LEU A 31 5.76 -4.32 -2.51
C LEU A 31 6.17 -4.18 -3.99
N ASP A 32 6.91 -5.15 -4.53
CA ASP A 32 7.26 -5.17 -5.95
C ASP A 32 5.99 -5.25 -6.82
N GLU A 33 5.03 -6.13 -6.50
CA GLU A 33 3.76 -6.23 -7.22
C GLU A 33 2.98 -4.90 -7.21
N LEU A 34 2.91 -4.22 -6.06
CA LEU A 34 2.30 -2.89 -5.94
C LEU A 34 3.07 -1.83 -6.72
N HIS A 35 4.40 -1.83 -6.64
CA HIS A 35 5.27 -0.91 -7.37
C HIS A 35 5.04 -1.00 -8.88
N HIS A 36 4.98 -2.20 -9.46
CA HIS A 36 4.71 -2.37 -10.89
C HIS A 36 3.35 -1.81 -11.29
N ALA A 37 2.30 -2.09 -10.50
CA ALA A 37 0.97 -1.54 -10.78
C ALA A 37 0.93 0.00 -10.70
N LEU A 38 1.68 0.60 -9.76
CA LEU A 38 1.80 2.05 -9.65
C LEU A 38 2.59 2.66 -10.81
N VAL A 39 3.65 1.99 -11.29
CA VAL A 39 4.38 2.41 -12.49
C VAL A 39 3.43 2.50 -13.69
N ASP A 40 2.60 1.49 -13.93
CA ASP A 40 1.62 1.50 -15.03
C ASP A 40 0.64 2.70 -14.92
N CYS A 41 0.21 3.03 -13.69
CA CYS A 41 -0.65 4.19 -13.43
C CYS A 41 0.07 5.52 -13.72
N ILE A 42 1.34 5.64 -13.31
CA ILE A 42 2.17 6.84 -13.49
C ILE A 42 2.50 7.05 -14.96
N GLU A 43 2.84 5.98 -15.70
CA GLU A 43 3.05 6.05 -17.14
C GLU A 43 1.79 6.53 -17.87
N SER A 44 0.62 5.99 -17.53
CA SER A 44 -0.65 6.42 -18.11
C SER A 44 -0.96 7.89 -17.80
N TYR A 45 -0.72 8.33 -16.56
CA TYR A 45 -0.95 9.71 -16.13
C TYR A 45 -0.01 10.69 -16.84
N THR A 46 1.28 10.37 -16.92
CA THR A 46 2.30 11.21 -17.56
C THR A 46 2.14 11.27 -19.09
N GLN A 47 1.65 10.21 -19.74
CA GLN A 47 1.26 10.25 -21.15
C GLN A 47 0.10 11.22 -21.41
N ALA A 48 -0.84 11.34 -20.47
CA ALA A 48 -2.00 12.21 -20.61
C ALA A 48 -1.72 13.68 -20.26
N PHE A 49 -0.90 13.93 -19.22
CA PHE A 49 -0.74 15.27 -18.64
C PHE A 49 0.68 15.85 -18.74
N GLY A 50 1.67 15.08 -19.20
CA GLY A 50 3.05 15.53 -19.37
C GLY A 50 4.06 14.67 -18.59
N ALA A 51 5.28 14.56 -19.11
CA ALA A 51 6.30 13.66 -18.57
C ALA A 51 6.73 13.99 -17.13
N GLU A 52 6.62 15.25 -16.72
CA GLU A 52 6.99 15.71 -15.37
C GLU A 52 5.80 15.70 -14.39
N ALA A 53 4.59 15.38 -14.86
CA ALA A 53 3.35 15.46 -14.09
C ALA A 53 3.32 14.49 -12.91
N ALA A 54 4.06 13.38 -12.97
CA ALA A 54 4.24 12.50 -11.84
C ALA A 54 5.59 11.79 -11.91
N GLU A 55 6.14 11.49 -10.75
CA GLU A 55 7.36 10.71 -10.59
C GLU A 55 7.18 9.69 -9.47
N LEU A 56 7.73 8.50 -9.66
CA LEU A 56 7.72 7.43 -8.68
C LEU A 56 9.15 7.01 -8.37
N GLN A 57 9.46 6.84 -7.09
CA GLN A 57 10.74 6.35 -6.59
C GLN A 57 10.53 5.22 -5.59
N LEU A 58 11.35 4.17 -5.67
CA LEU A 58 11.41 3.08 -4.70
C LEU A 58 12.78 3.14 -4.00
N ASP A 59 12.78 3.37 -2.69
CA ASP A 59 14.00 3.39 -1.86
C ASP A 59 13.76 2.65 -0.54
N GLY A 60 14.66 1.73 -0.19
CA GLY A 60 14.66 1.07 1.13
C GLY A 60 13.34 0.39 1.54
N GLY A 61 12.52 -0.07 0.59
CA GLY A 61 11.20 -0.65 0.88
C GLY A 61 10.07 0.37 1.08
N ARG A 62 10.28 1.61 0.63
CA ARG A 62 9.31 2.69 0.58
C ARG A 62 9.12 3.17 -0.85
N ILE A 63 7.87 3.34 -1.25
CA ILE A 63 7.51 3.97 -2.53
C ILE A 63 7.12 5.41 -2.22
N SER A 64 7.75 6.35 -2.89
CA SER A 64 7.41 7.77 -2.86
C SER A 64 6.93 8.20 -4.25
N ILE A 65 5.80 8.90 -4.30
CA ILE A 65 5.22 9.40 -5.54
C ILE A 65 4.99 10.88 -5.38
N VAL A 66 5.51 11.67 -6.32
CA VAL A 66 5.31 13.12 -6.36
C VAL A 66 4.47 13.46 -7.58
N VAL A 67 3.32 14.07 -7.36
CA VAL A 67 2.44 14.58 -8.43
C VAL A 67 2.66 16.08 -8.56
N ARG A 68 2.83 16.55 -9.79
CA ARG A 68 3.10 17.94 -10.14
C ARG A 68 2.01 18.49 -11.05
N GLU A 69 1.79 19.80 -10.97
CA GLU A 69 0.92 20.54 -11.89
C GLU A 69 1.75 21.63 -12.57
N GLU A 70 1.53 21.83 -13.86
CA GLU A 70 2.17 22.93 -14.59
C GLU A 70 1.40 24.23 -14.30
N LEU A 71 2.07 25.18 -13.65
CA LEU A 71 1.55 26.50 -13.33
C LEU A 71 2.52 27.54 -13.88
N ASP A 72 2.02 28.42 -14.75
CA ASP A 72 2.80 29.48 -15.40
C ASP A 72 4.07 28.98 -16.11
N GLY A 73 3.99 27.79 -16.73
CA GLY A 73 5.10 27.16 -17.46
C GLY A 73 6.16 26.49 -16.56
N GLN A 74 5.84 26.29 -15.27
CA GLN A 74 6.71 25.61 -14.31
C GLN A 74 5.98 24.44 -13.64
N TRP A 75 6.66 23.30 -13.57
CA TRP A 75 6.17 22.13 -12.83
C TRP A 75 6.35 22.33 -11.34
N GLN A 76 5.24 22.35 -10.60
CA GLN A 76 5.24 22.55 -9.16
C GLN A 76 4.68 21.31 -8.45
N PRO A 77 5.35 20.79 -7.39
CA PRO A 77 4.80 19.72 -6.57
C PRO A 77 3.46 20.12 -5.98
N ARG A 78 2.49 19.22 -6.09
CA ARG A 78 1.12 19.44 -5.63
C ARG A 78 0.68 18.44 -4.58
N ALA A 79 1.08 17.18 -4.74
CA ALA A 79 0.78 16.11 -3.82
C ALA A 79 1.94 15.13 -3.73
N THR A 80 2.05 14.48 -2.57
CA THR A 80 2.99 13.39 -2.34
C THR A 80 2.21 12.20 -1.79
N VAL A 81 2.49 11.01 -2.30
CA VAL A 81 1.99 9.75 -1.77
C VAL A 81 3.17 8.93 -1.29
N GLU A 82 3.11 8.48 -0.04
CA GLU A 82 4.13 7.63 0.57
C GLU A 82 3.53 6.27 0.90
N ILE A 83 4.19 5.20 0.50
CA ILE A 83 3.81 3.83 0.81
C ILE A 83 4.98 3.14 1.49
N ALA A 84 4.77 2.69 2.73
CA ALA A 84 5.80 2.01 3.50
C ALA A 84 5.29 0.70 4.08
N THR A 85 6.19 -0.28 4.23
CA THR A 85 5.89 -1.48 5.01
C THR A 85 5.73 -1.14 6.50
N VAL A 86 4.79 -1.81 7.18
CA VAL A 86 4.48 -1.54 8.59
C VAL A 86 5.02 -2.66 9.48
N GLU A 87 5.64 -2.32 10.61
CA GLU A 87 6.17 -3.34 11.53
C GLU A 87 5.06 -4.04 12.33
N ALA A 88 4.05 -3.26 12.75
CA ALA A 88 2.95 -3.70 13.61
C ALA A 88 1.97 -4.64 12.90
N VAL A 89 1.91 -4.58 11.57
CA VAL A 89 1.01 -5.38 10.73
C VAL A 89 1.78 -5.79 9.48
N PRO A 90 1.82 -7.07 9.10
CA PRO A 90 2.41 -7.46 7.82
C PRO A 90 1.62 -6.81 6.67
N GLY A 91 2.11 -5.71 6.12
CA GLY A 91 1.39 -4.96 5.11
C GLY A 91 1.97 -3.57 4.85
N PHE A 92 1.13 -2.69 4.30
CA PHE A 92 1.48 -1.35 3.88
C PHE A 92 0.70 -0.29 4.63
N GLN A 93 1.33 0.85 4.85
CA GLN A 93 0.68 2.10 5.19
C GLN A 93 0.83 3.04 3.99
N ILE A 94 -0.30 3.61 3.56
CA ILE A 94 -0.37 4.56 2.45
C ILE A 94 -0.77 5.91 3.03
N ASP A 95 0.05 6.92 2.82
CA ASP A 95 -0.22 8.31 3.16
C ASP A 95 -0.34 9.14 1.89
N SER A 96 -1.54 9.67 1.62
CA SER A 96 -1.86 10.52 0.46
C SER A 96 -2.38 11.90 0.86
N GLY A 97 -1.93 12.42 2.01
CA GLY A 97 -2.34 13.73 2.53
C GLY A 97 -3.73 13.73 3.14
N GLY A 98 -4.15 12.59 3.70
CA GLY A 98 -5.42 12.34 4.38
C GLY A 98 -5.23 11.40 5.58
N GLU A 99 -6.27 10.69 5.98
CA GLU A 99 -6.12 9.61 6.96
C GLU A 99 -5.27 8.48 6.35
N PRO A 100 -4.20 8.01 7.03
CA PRO A 100 -3.38 6.92 6.52
C PRO A 100 -4.20 5.65 6.34
N LEU A 101 -4.08 5.01 5.17
CA LEU A 101 -4.73 3.74 4.88
C LEU A 101 -3.78 2.59 5.23
N VAL A 102 -4.24 1.65 6.07
CA VAL A 102 -3.48 0.45 6.43
C VAL A 102 -4.02 -0.75 5.68
N ILE A 103 -3.19 -1.31 4.82
CA ILE A 103 -3.47 -2.52 4.04
C ILE A 103 -2.70 -3.67 4.64
N GLU A 104 -3.42 -4.65 5.17
CA GLU A 104 -2.85 -5.92 5.59
C GLU A 104 -2.63 -6.80 4.35
N VAL A 105 -1.42 -7.36 4.26
CA VAL A 105 -1.09 -8.41 3.31
C VAL A 105 -1.31 -9.74 4.02
N GLY A 106 -2.02 -10.65 3.37
CA GLY A 106 -2.20 -12.00 3.88
C GLY A 106 -1.91 -13.04 2.80
N MET A 107 -1.98 -14.30 3.20
CA MET A 107 -1.69 -15.44 2.33
C MET A 107 -2.87 -16.41 2.32
N LEU A 108 -3.32 -16.74 1.11
CA LEU A 108 -4.24 -17.83 0.86
C LEU A 108 -3.46 -19.14 0.63
N PRO A 109 -4.11 -20.32 0.73
CA PRO A 109 -3.50 -21.57 0.32
C PRO A 109 -2.91 -21.50 -1.10
N GLY A 110 -1.73 -22.10 -1.28
CA GLY A 110 -0.99 -22.03 -2.55
C GLY A 110 -0.16 -20.76 -2.71
N ASP A 111 0.25 -20.13 -1.60
CA ASP A 111 1.13 -18.96 -1.54
C ASP A 111 0.61 -17.72 -2.28
N LYS A 112 -0.71 -17.65 -2.52
CA LYS A 112 -1.33 -16.50 -3.18
C LYS A 112 -1.54 -15.38 -2.18
N LEU A 113 -1.03 -14.19 -2.49
CA LEU A 113 -1.22 -13.00 -1.67
C LEU A 113 -2.64 -12.44 -1.81
N PHE A 114 -3.14 -11.85 -0.74
CA PHE A 114 -4.33 -11.01 -0.75
C PHE A 114 -4.06 -9.71 0.01
N TYR A 115 -4.84 -8.69 -0.30
CA TYR A 115 -4.78 -7.38 0.33
C TYR A 115 -6.11 -7.10 1.03
N ARG A 116 -6.05 -6.58 2.25
CA ARG A 116 -7.23 -6.28 3.06
C ARG A 116 -7.08 -4.90 3.71
N ASP A 117 -8.09 -4.05 3.52
CA ASP A 117 -8.26 -2.84 4.32
C ASP A 117 -8.56 -3.26 5.76
N ARG A 118 -7.63 -2.94 6.67
CA ARG A 118 -7.69 -3.38 8.06
C ARG A 118 -8.82 -2.72 8.83
N ASP A 119 -9.11 -1.45 8.54
CA ASP A 119 -10.09 -0.66 9.29
C ASP A 119 -11.51 -0.97 8.83
N ARG A 120 -11.69 -1.28 7.54
CA ARG A 120 -12.99 -1.64 6.95
C ARG A 120 -13.27 -3.14 6.93
N ASP A 121 -12.28 -3.97 7.24
CA ASP A 121 -12.31 -5.44 7.13
C ASP A 121 -12.77 -5.91 5.74
N GLN A 122 -12.21 -5.32 4.68
CA GLN A 122 -12.60 -5.56 3.29
C GLN A 122 -11.41 -5.95 2.42
N TYR A 123 -11.58 -7.00 1.60
CA TYR A 123 -10.61 -7.34 0.58
C TYR A 123 -10.54 -6.26 -0.49
N VAL A 124 -9.32 -5.91 -0.89
CA VAL A 124 -9.06 -4.93 -1.94
C VAL A 124 -8.29 -5.60 -3.07
N SER A 125 -8.67 -5.31 -4.31
CA SER A 125 -7.90 -5.69 -5.50
C SER A 125 -6.69 -4.77 -5.66
N MET A 126 -5.76 -5.14 -6.53
CA MET A 126 -4.64 -4.25 -6.88
C MET A 126 -5.13 -2.94 -7.52
N ASP A 127 -6.16 -3.03 -8.37
CA ASP A 127 -6.81 -1.88 -9.02
C ASP A 127 -7.43 -0.91 -8.00
N GLU A 128 -8.19 -1.44 -7.03
CA GLU A 128 -8.77 -0.62 -5.95
C GLU A 128 -7.68 -0.04 -5.04
N LEU A 129 -6.60 -0.80 -4.81
CA LEU A 129 -5.47 -0.36 -3.99
C LEU A 129 -4.74 0.82 -4.64
N THR A 130 -4.41 0.76 -5.94
CA THR A 130 -3.77 1.86 -6.66
C THR A 130 -4.72 3.05 -6.81
N HIS A 131 -6.01 2.80 -7.06
CA HIS A 131 -7.03 3.86 -7.10
C HIS A 131 -7.08 4.63 -5.78
N ARG A 132 -7.20 3.94 -4.63
CA ARG A 132 -7.21 4.59 -3.31
C ARG A 132 -5.91 5.34 -3.00
N ALA A 133 -4.78 4.84 -3.46
CA ALA A 133 -3.49 5.49 -3.26
C ALA A 133 -3.35 6.78 -4.07
N LEU A 134 -3.80 6.77 -5.34
CA LEU A 134 -3.47 7.80 -6.32
C LEU A 134 -4.58 8.79 -6.62
N ASP A 135 -5.86 8.40 -6.55
CA ASP A 135 -6.98 9.20 -7.05
C ASP A 135 -7.00 10.62 -6.48
N ARG A 136 -6.85 10.75 -5.15
CA ARG A 136 -6.79 12.04 -4.47
C ARG A 136 -5.60 12.90 -4.92
N ALA A 137 -4.46 12.28 -5.22
CA ALA A 137 -3.25 12.96 -5.63
C ALA A 137 -3.32 13.39 -7.11
N PHE A 138 -3.84 12.52 -7.98
CA PHE A 138 -4.01 12.77 -9.42
C PHE A 138 -5.15 13.74 -9.72
N PHE A 139 -6.27 13.61 -9.01
CA PHE A 139 -7.53 14.30 -9.34
C PHE A 139 -8.17 14.99 -8.12
N PRO A 140 -7.44 15.87 -7.41
CA PRO A 140 -7.93 16.52 -6.19
C PRO A 140 -9.21 17.37 -6.38
N LYS A 141 -9.53 17.77 -7.61
CA LYS A 141 -10.74 18.55 -7.96
C LYS A 141 -11.95 17.65 -8.32
N LEU A 142 -11.76 16.35 -8.51
CA LEU A 142 -12.80 15.41 -8.96
C LEU A 142 -13.37 14.52 -7.84
N ARG A 143 -13.10 14.84 -6.58
CA ARG A 143 -13.52 14.01 -5.43
C ARG A 143 -15.00 13.60 -5.56
N MET A 144 -15.24 12.30 -5.55
CA MET A 144 -16.53 11.77 -5.14
C MET A 144 -16.58 11.77 -3.61
N ASP A 145 -17.63 12.38 -3.05
CA ASP A 145 -17.95 12.35 -1.61
C ASP A 145 -18.35 10.94 -1.15
#